data_AF-A0A7X7IMI9-F1
#
_entry.id   AF-A0A7X7IMI9-F1
#
_cell.length_a   1.000
_cell.length_b   1.000
_cell.length_c   1.000
_cell.angle_alpha   90.00
_cell.angle_beta   90.00
_cell.angle_gamma   90.00
#
_symmetry.space_group_name_H-M   'P 1'
#
loop_
_entity.id
_entity.type
_entity.pdbx_description
1 polymer ?
#
loop_
_entity_poly.entity_id
_entity_poly.type
_entity_poly.pdbx_seq_one_letter_code
_entity_poly.pdbx_strand_id
1 'polypeptide(L)'
;MKKFGEFTIYSKKKNKLPRREISEGMFCCRVPVGLDLWMNKIIRRIPSTVNEGKPFFSSVLYHLPYILKVARDLRRQNIDIVHVMNFSQFVPIIRKFNPQTKIVLNMHCDWLTQLPRKLIEPRLRQTDMIIGCSNYVTDRIRQKYPDCADRCSTVYNGVDLDQFKSGLGCARRDD
;
A
#
# COMPACT_ATOMS: atom_id res chain seq x y z
N MET A 1 -8.57 -32.04 1.07
CA MET A 1 -8.87 -30.81 1.85
C MET A 1 -8.02 -29.67 1.31
N LYS A 2 -8.62 -28.72 0.57
CA LYS A 2 -7.91 -27.49 0.14
C LYS A 2 -7.66 -26.63 1.38
N LYS A 3 -6.39 -26.47 1.78
CA LYS A 3 -5.99 -25.51 2.82
C LYS A 3 -6.35 -24.11 2.32
N PHE A 4 -7.20 -23.40 3.05
CA PHE A 4 -7.52 -22.02 2.80
C PHE A 4 -6.26 -21.13 2.99
N GLY A 5 -5.73 -20.61 1.87
CA GLY A 5 -5.16 -19.26 1.69
C GLY A 5 -3.92 -18.82 2.49
N GLU A 6 -2.73 -18.97 1.89
CA GLU A 6 -1.42 -18.46 2.33
C GLU A 6 -1.28 -16.92 2.21
N PHE A 7 -2.03 -16.14 3.00
CA PHE A 7 -1.95 -14.67 2.94
C PHE A 7 -0.95 -14.10 3.96
N THR A 8 0.02 -13.33 3.47
CA THR A 8 0.98 -12.60 4.32
C THR A 8 0.67 -11.10 4.36
N ILE A 9 0.39 -10.57 5.55
CA ILE A 9 0.20 -9.14 5.79
C ILE A 9 1.49 -8.52 6.33
N TYR A 10 1.94 -7.44 5.71
CA TYR A 10 3.01 -6.61 6.23
C TYR A 10 2.47 -5.36 6.91
N SER A 11 2.87 -5.15 8.16
CA SER A 11 2.50 -3.97 8.93
C SER A 11 3.69 -3.40 9.71
N LYS A 12 3.56 -2.17 10.20
CA LYS A 12 4.58 -1.56 11.05
C LYS A 12 4.59 -2.23 12.42
N LYS A 13 5.77 -2.52 12.97
CA LYS A 13 5.90 -3.02 14.33
C LYS A 13 5.54 -1.91 15.34
N LYS A 14 4.47 -2.10 16.11
CA LYS A 14 4.18 -1.36 17.33
C LYS A 14 4.85 -2.04 18.53
N ASN A 15 5.23 -1.28 19.56
CA ASN A 15 5.87 -1.82 20.75
C ASN A 15 4.96 -2.89 21.39
N LYS A 16 5.56 -3.98 21.90
CA LYS A 16 4.91 -5.17 22.52
C LYS A 16 4.39 -6.28 21.59
N LEU A 17 4.29 -6.08 20.27
CA LEU A 17 3.80 -7.13 19.37
C LEU A 17 4.93 -8.02 18.79
N PRO A 18 4.70 -9.33 18.61
CA PRO A 18 5.66 -10.25 18.00
C PRO A 18 5.94 -9.88 16.54
N ARG A 19 7.15 -10.21 16.06
CA ARG A 19 7.59 -9.86 14.69
C ARG A 19 6.85 -10.67 13.62
N ARG A 20 6.52 -11.92 13.93
CA ARG A 20 5.72 -12.81 13.09
C ARG A 20 4.67 -13.47 13.97
N GLU A 21 3.46 -13.56 13.46
CA GLU A 21 2.31 -14.14 14.15
C GLU A 21 1.39 -14.74 13.10
N ILE A 22 0.69 -15.81 13.46
CA ILE A 22 -0.37 -16.38 12.63
C ILE A 22 -1.68 -16.05 13.34
N SER A 23 -2.58 -15.36 12.65
CA SER A 23 -3.91 -15.03 13.14
C SER A 23 -4.92 -15.38 12.07
N GLU A 24 -5.95 -16.16 12.40
CA GLU A 24 -7.04 -16.52 11.47
C GLU A 24 -6.56 -17.08 10.12
N GLY A 25 -5.45 -17.84 10.12
CA GLY A 25 -4.85 -18.40 8.90
C GLY A 25 -3.96 -17.44 8.12
N MET A 26 -3.75 -16.21 8.60
CA MET A 26 -2.94 -15.17 7.95
C MET A 26 -1.60 -14.98 8.65
N PHE A 27 -0.51 -14.91 7.87
CA PHE A 27 0.82 -14.60 8.39
C PHE A 27 1.00 -13.09 8.53
N CYS A 28 1.07 -12.60 9.76
CA CYS A 28 1.32 -11.21 10.05
C CYS A 28 2.83 -10.95 10.26
N CYS A 29 3.47 -10.31 9.28
CA CYS A 29 4.87 -9.88 9.33
C CYS A 29 4.98 -8.41 9.75
N ARG A 30 5.47 -8.15 10.96
CA ARG A 30 5.64 -6.79 11.50
C ARG A 30 7.07 -6.30 11.28
N VAL A 31 7.23 -5.23 10.49
CA VAL A 31 8.53 -4.67 10.15
C VAL A 31 8.83 -3.45 11.04
N PRO A 32 9.99 -3.40 11.71
CA PRO A 32 10.38 -2.26 12.52
C PRO A 32 10.71 -1.04 11.65
N VAL A 33 10.10 0.09 11.99
CA VAL A 33 10.19 1.38 11.28
C VAL A 33 11.06 2.43 11.99
N GLY A 34 11.82 2.04 13.02
CA GLY A 34 12.65 2.99 13.79
C GLY A 34 13.64 3.77 12.91
N LEU A 35 14.25 3.10 11.94
CA LEU A 35 15.15 3.72 10.97
C LEU A 35 14.40 4.71 10.05
N ASP A 36 13.20 4.34 9.58
CA ASP A 36 12.35 5.21 8.76
C ASP A 36 11.96 6.48 9.51
N LEU A 37 11.60 6.37 10.79
CA LEU A 37 11.24 7.52 11.64
C LEU A 37 12.43 8.45 11.85
N TRP A 38 13.61 7.89 12.12
CA TRP A 38 14.84 8.67 12.27
C TRP A 38 15.25 9.38 10.97
N MET A 39 15.24 8.67 9.84
CA MET A 39 15.54 9.27 8.53
C MET A 39 14.54 10.37 8.17
N ASN A 40 13.25 10.15 8.39
CA ASN A 40 12.23 11.17 8.15
C ASN A 40 12.46 12.43 9.00
N LYS A 41 12.94 12.28 10.25
CA LYS A 41 13.30 13.41 11.12
C LYS A 41 14.48 14.22 10.57
N ILE A 42 15.46 13.55 9.96
CA ILE A 42 16.63 14.21 9.32
C ILE A 42 16.21 14.90 8.03
N ILE A 43 15.50 14.20 7.14
CA ILE A 43 15.12 14.74 5.82
C ILE A 43 14.22 15.97 5.97
N ARG A 44 13.35 16.02 6.99
CA ARG A 44 12.55 17.21 7.31
C ARG A 44 13.36 18.44 7.70
N ARG A 45 14.62 18.28 8.11
CA ARG A 45 15.53 19.39 8.47
C ARG A 45 16.33 19.91 7.28
N ILE A 46 16.27 19.23 6.13
CA ILE A 46 16.96 19.67 4.91
C ILE A 46 16.10 20.78 4.28
N PRO A 47 16.67 21.97 3.99
CA PRO A 47 15.91 23.08 3.43
C PRO A 47 15.22 22.70 2.12
N SER A 48 13.98 23.22 1.97
CA SER A 48 12.98 22.89 0.94
C SER A 48 13.40 23.15 -0.52
N THR A 49 14.63 23.63 -0.78
CA THR A 49 15.10 24.01 -2.12
C THR A 49 15.20 22.82 -3.08
N VAL A 50 15.23 21.58 -2.57
CA VAL A 50 15.22 20.34 -3.39
C VAL A 50 13.78 19.79 -3.60
N ASN A 51 12.78 20.33 -2.89
CA ASN A 51 11.44 19.75 -2.77
C ASN A 51 10.30 20.74 -3.08
N GLU A 52 10.56 21.79 -3.85
CA GLU A 52 9.55 22.78 -4.25
C GLU A 52 8.29 22.09 -4.80
N GLY A 53 7.18 22.25 -4.06
CA GLY A 53 5.83 21.88 -4.48
C GLY A 53 5.43 20.41 -4.36
N LYS A 54 6.25 19.50 -3.82
CA LYS A 54 5.88 18.07 -3.70
C LYS A 54 5.60 17.64 -2.26
N PRO A 55 4.44 17.02 -1.96
CA PRO A 55 4.16 16.52 -0.63
C PRO A 55 5.21 15.48 -0.20
N PHE A 56 5.69 15.55 1.05
CA PHE A 56 6.74 14.67 1.58
C PHE A 56 6.44 13.17 1.41
N PHE A 57 5.16 12.77 1.50
CA PHE A 57 4.72 11.38 1.30
C PHE A 57 4.88 10.86 -0.14
N SER A 58 5.07 11.75 -1.11
CA SER A 58 5.26 11.40 -2.52
C SER A 58 6.69 10.99 -2.85
N SER A 59 7.65 11.33 -1.96
CA SER A 59 9.06 11.00 -2.12
C SER A 59 9.29 9.50 -1.99
N VAL A 60 10.18 8.97 -2.84
CA VAL A 60 10.64 7.57 -2.78
C VAL A 60 11.38 7.28 -1.47
N LEU A 61 11.95 8.31 -0.84
CA LEU A 61 12.64 8.18 0.45
C LEU A 61 11.68 7.92 1.62
N TYR A 62 10.38 8.23 1.44
CA TYR A 62 9.37 8.01 2.46
C TYR A 62 9.08 6.51 2.62
N HIS A 63 9.45 5.95 3.78
CA HIS A 63 9.40 4.51 4.10
C HIS A 63 10.36 3.62 3.29
N LEU A 64 11.46 4.16 2.77
CA LEU A 64 12.43 3.41 1.97
C LEU A 64 13.04 2.21 2.73
N PRO A 65 13.57 2.37 3.97
CA PRO A 65 14.05 1.22 4.75
C PRO A 65 13.00 0.14 5.00
N TYR A 66 11.76 0.53 5.29
CA TYR A 66 10.64 -0.39 5.46
C TYR A 66 10.40 -1.22 4.21
N ILE A 67 10.20 -0.56 3.06
CA ILE A 67 9.87 -1.28 1.82
C ILE A 67 11.04 -2.12 1.32
N LEU A 68 12.29 -1.73 1.57
CA LEU A 68 13.46 -2.56 1.26
C LEU A 68 13.52 -3.84 2.11
N LYS A 69 13.03 -3.81 3.35
CA LYS A 69 12.92 -5.02 4.18
C LYS A 69 11.80 -5.92 3.67
N VAL A 70 10.63 -5.33 3.36
CA VAL A 70 9.49 -6.06 2.79
C VAL A 70 9.87 -6.70 1.45
N ALA A 71 10.44 -5.94 0.51
CA ALA A 71 10.79 -6.43 -0.82
C ALA A 71 11.79 -7.61 -0.79
N ARG A 72 12.71 -7.63 0.17
CA ARG A 72 13.61 -8.79 0.38
C ARG A 72 12.88 -9.99 0.98
N ASP A 73 11.95 -9.77 1.91
CA ASP A 73 11.20 -10.86 2.52
C ASP A 73 10.21 -11.49 1.52
N LEU A 74 9.56 -10.67 0.69
CA LEU A 74 8.74 -11.13 -0.44
C LEU A 74 9.51 -12.08 -1.36
N ARG A 75 10.76 -11.72 -1.71
CA ARG A 75 11.64 -12.56 -2.52
C ARG A 75 11.96 -13.89 -1.85
N ARG A 76 12.26 -13.85 -0.54
CA ARG A 76 12.59 -15.06 0.23
C ARG A 76 11.40 -16.01 0.37
N GLN A 77 10.19 -15.47 0.42
CA GLN A 77 8.95 -16.23 0.52
C GLN A 77 8.40 -16.69 -0.85
N ASN A 78 9.03 -16.28 -1.97
CA ASN A 78 8.56 -16.58 -3.33
C ASN A 78 7.09 -16.19 -3.55
N ILE A 79 6.71 -14.99 -3.13
CA ILE A 79 5.33 -14.50 -3.27
C ILE A 79 4.95 -14.29 -4.75
N ASP A 80 3.82 -14.88 -5.16
CA ASP A 80 3.30 -14.75 -6.52
C ASP A 80 2.63 -13.40 -6.79
N ILE A 81 1.86 -12.89 -5.81
CA ILE A 81 1.05 -11.67 -5.93
C ILE A 81 1.27 -10.76 -4.72
N VAL A 82 1.56 -9.48 -4.99
CA VAL A 82 1.74 -8.46 -3.97
C VAL A 82 0.68 -7.37 -4.14
N HIS A 83 -0.13 -7.22 -3.10
CA HIS A 83 -1.16 -6.19 -3.02
C HIS A 83 -0.64 -4.97 -2.24
N VAL A 84 -0.38 -3.87 -2.95
CA VAL A 84 0.14 -2.62 -2.40
C VAL A 84 -1.01 -1.66 -2.11
N MET A 85 -1.15 -1.28 -0.84
CA MET A 85 -2.18 -0.34 -0.40
C MET A 85 -1.68 1.10 -0.52
N ASN A 86 -2.29 1.88 -1.42
CA ASN A 86 -2.20 3.34 -1.63
C ASN A 86 -0.83 3.93 -2.00
N PHE A 87 0.28 3.31 -1.56
CA PHE A 87 1.63 3.84 -1.68
C PHE A 87 2.32 3.39 -2.97
N SER A 88 1.99 4.05 -4.08
CA SER A 88 2.57 3.76 -5.40
C SER A 88 4.10 3.81 -5.44
N GLN A 89 4.76 4.55 -4.53
CA GLN A 89 6.22 4.59 -4.43
C GLN A 89 6.86 3.23 -4.10
N PHE A 90 6.09 2.28 -3.55
CA PHE A 90 6.60 0.96 -3.21
C PHE A 90 6.73 0.05 -4.43
N VAL A 91 5.89 0.25 -5.45
CA VAL A 91 5.87 -0.55 -6.68
C VAL A 91 7.26 -0.71 -7.32
N PRO A 92 8.01 0.37 -7.64
CA PRO A 92 9.31 0.21 -8.29
C PRO A 92 10.34 -0.53 -7.44
N ILE A 93 10.25 -0.40 -6.11
CA ILE A 93 11.17 -1.08 -5.20
C ILE A 93 10.82 -2.56 -5.13
N ILE A 94 9.53 -2.91 -5.03
CA ILE A 94 9.08 -4.31 -5.05
C ILE A 94 9.47 -4.97 -6.37
N ARG A 95 9.16 -4.33 -7.51
CA ARG A 95 9.48 -4.84 -8.86
C ARG A 95 10.97 -5.11 -9.04
N LYS A 96 11.84 -4.21 -8.56
CA LYS A 96 13.31 -4.39 -8.67
C LYS A 96 13.81 -5.66 -7.97
N PHE A 97 13.24 -6.01 -6.82
CA PHE A 97 13.66 -7.20 -6.06
C PHE A 97 12.89 -8.47 -6.47
N ASN A 98 11.70 -8.31 -7.05
CA ASN A 98 10.76 -9.37 -7.37
C ASN A 98 10.23 -9.18 -8.80
N PRO A 99 11.09 -9.37 -9.83
CA PRO A 99 10.75 -9.02 -11.21
C PRO A 99 9.57 -9.81 -11.77
N GLN A 100 9.35 -11.05 -11.31
CA GLN A 100 8.30 -11.94 -11.80
C GLN A 100 6.98 -11.85 -11.02
N THR A 101 7.00 -11.31 -9.81
CA THR A 101 5.82 -11.20 -8.93
C THR A 101 4.79 -10.24 -9.52
N LYS A 102 3.51 -10.60 -9.48
CA LYS A 102 2.42 -9.70 -9.90
C LYS A 102 2.16 -8.63 -8.85
N ILE A 103 2.07 -7.37 -9.26
CA ILE A 103 1.88 -6.24 -8.36
C ILE A 103 0.51 -5.61 -8.61
N VAL A 104 -0.37 -5.67 -7.61
CA VAL A 104 -1.67 -5.01 -7.61
C VAL A 104 -1.57 -3.75 -6.75
N LEU A 105 -1.80 -2.59 -7.34
CA LEU A 105 -1.82 -1.31 -6.62
C LEU A 105 -3.27 -0.91 -6.34
N ASN A 106 -3.67 -0.85 -5.07
CA ASN A 106 -5.02 -0.48 -4.67
C ASN A 106 -5.04 0.91 -4.04
N MET A 107 -5.74 1.83 -4.70
CA MET A 107 -5.83 3.24 -4.37
C MET A 107 -7.10 3.53 -3.58
N HIS A 108 -6.90 4.12 -2.40
CA HIS A 108 -8.00 4.58 -1.53
C HIS A 108 -8.18 6.10 -1.57
N CYS A 109 -7.40 6.80 -2.41
CA CYS A 109 -7.48 8.23 -2.61
C CYS A 109 -6.96 8.65 -4.01
N ASP A 110 -7.10 9.94 -4.31
CA ASP A 110 -6.76 10.55 -5.60
C ASP A 110 -5.27 10.83 -5.82
N TRP A 111 -4.35 10.24 -5.06
CA TRP A 111 -2.92 10.60 -5.17
C TRP A 111 -2.32 10.37 -6.55
N LEU A 112 -2.76 9.35 -7.29
CA LEU A 112 -2.28 9.13 -8.66
C LEU A 112 -2.64 10.30 -9.58
N THR A 113 -3.79 10.95 -9.34
CA THR A 113 -4.31 12.03 -10.19
C THR A 113 -3.91 13.41 -9.68
N GLN A 114 -3.58 13.55 -8.40
CA GLN A 114 -3.10 14.80 -7.80
C GLN A 114 -1.58 15.00 -7.93
N LEU A 115 -0.79 13.92 -7.97
CA LEU A 115 0.66 14.03 -8.06
C LEU A 115 1.16 14.23 -9.51
N PRO A 116 2.37 14.81 -9.70
CA PRO A 116 2.92 15.06 -11.02
C PRO A 116 3.04 13.78 -11.86
N ARG A 117 2.60 13.85 -13.13
CA ARG A 117 2.60 12.73 -14.07
C ARG A 117 3.97 12.05 -14.18
N LYS A 118 5.05 12.85 -14.30
CA LYS A 118 6.44 12.37 -14.36
C LYS A 118 6.88 11.47 -13.19
N LEU A 119 6.22 11.59 -12.04
CA LEU A 119 6.49 10.79 -10.85
C LEU A 119 5.63 9.51 -10.79
N ILE A 120 4.39 9.59 -11.25
CA ILE A 120 3.42 8.50 -11.17
C ILE A 120 3.53 7.53 -12.33
N GLU A 121 3.67 8.04 -13.56
CA GLU A 121 3.67 7.23 -14.78
C GLU A 121 4.71 6.09 -14.77
N PRO A 122 5.98 6.30 -14.33
CA PRO A 122 6.94 5.20 -14.24
C PRO A 122 6.57 4.14 -13.20
N ARG A 123 5.80 4.51 -12.17
CA ARG A 123 5.31 3.57 -11.14
C ARG A 123 4.18 2.72 -11.72
N LEU A 124 3.23 3.36 -12.43
CA LEU A 124 2.11 2.64 -13.05
C LEU A 124 2.57 1.67 -14.13
N ARG A 125 3.61 2.01 -14.91
CA ARG A 125 4.22 1.07 -15.88
C ARG A 125 4.72 -0.23 -15.24
N GLN A 126 5.03 -0.24 -13.94
CA GLN A 126 5.57 -1.40 -13.23
C GLN A 126 4.52 -2.16 -12.39
N THR A 127 3.32 -1.61 -12.27
CA THR A 127 2.15 -2.28 -11.70
C THR A 127 1.61 -3.30 -12.71
N ASP A 128 0.93 -4.37 -12.30
CA ASP A 128 0.20 -5.27 -13.21
C ASP A 128 -1.29 -4.94 -13.24
N MET A 129 -1.88 -4.57 -12.10
CA MET A 129 -3.28 -4.18 -11.98
C MET A 129 -3.45 -2.99 -11.03
N ILE A 130 -4.35 -2.06 -11.36
CA ILE A 130 -4.68 -0.92 -10.52
C ILE A 130 -6.13 -1.08 -10.06
N ILE A 131 -6.35 -1.01 -8.75
CA ILE A 131 -7.68 -1.05 -8.15
C ILE A 131 -7.97 0.33 -7.56
N GLY A 132 -9.16 0.87 -7.80
CA GLY A 132 -9.69 2.03 -7.09
C GLY A 132 -10.79 1.60 -6.11
N CYS A 133 -10.90 2.31 -4.98
CA CYS A 133 -11.95 2.07 -3.99
C CYS A 133 -13.36 2.49 -4.44
N SER A 134 -13.47 3.20 -5.57
CA SER A 134 -14.72 3.68 -6.17
C SER A 134 -14.52 4.00 -7.65
N ASN A 135 -15.61 4.06 -8.42
CA ASN A 135 -15.57 4.50 -9.82
C ASN A 135 -14.98 5.90 -9.96
N TYR A 136 -15.28 6.80 -9.00
CA TYR A 136 -14.70 8.14 -8.98
C TYR A 136 -13.17 8.12 -9.03
N VAL A 137 -12.52 7.29 -8.21
CA VAL A 137 -11.06 7.15 -8.19
C VAL A 137 -10.58 6.44 -9.47
N THR A 138 -11.20 5.32 -9.82
CA THR A 138 -10.78 4.48 -10.97
C THR A 138 -10.88 5.24 -12.29
N ASP A 139 -11.98 5.94 -12.55
CA ASP A 139 -12.23 6.60 -13.84
C ASP A 139 -11.31 7.81 -14.03
N ARG A 140 -11.00 8.55 -12.96
CA ARG A 140 -10.00 9.62 -13.02
C ARG A 140 -8.59 9.10 -13.30
N ILE A 141 -8.24 7.92 -12.79
CA ILE A 141 -6.97 7.26 -13.13
C ILE A 141 -6.96 6.91 -14.62
N ARG A 142 -8.02 6.27 -15.14
CA ARG A 142 -8.16 5.92 -16.56
C ARG A 142 -8.05 7.15 -17.46
N GLN A 143 -8.74 8.24 -17.10
CA GLN A 143 -8.73 9.49 -17.86
C GLN A 143 -7.34 10.13 -17.90
N LYS A 144 -6.62 10.16 -16.77
CA LYS A 144 -5.29 10.78 -16.69
C LYS A 144 -4.18 9.90 -17.29
N TYR A 145 -4.34 8.58 -17.24
CA TYR A 145 -3.36 7.58 -17.67
C TYR A 145 -4.02 6.53 -18.58
N PRO A 146 -4.34 6.89 -19.84
CA PRO A 146 -5.01 5.98 -20.77
C PRO A 146 -4.21 4.69 -21.03
N ASP A 147 -2.88 4.77 -21.00
CA ASP A 147 -1.95 3.63 -21.19
C ASP A 147 -2.09 2.51 -20.14
N CYS A 148 -2.83 2.74 -19.05
CA CYS A 148 -3.12 1.71 -18.05
C CYS A 148 -4.61 1.52 -17.79
N ALA A 149 -5.47 2.05 -18.65
CA ALA A 149 -6.91 2.04 -18.41
C ALA A 149 -7.52 0.62 -18.48
N ASP A 150 -6.97 -0.22 -19.34
CA ASP A 150 -7.33 -1.64 -19.56
C ASP A 150 -7.12 -2.51 -18.31
N ARG A 151 -6.17 -2.13 -17.45
CA ARG A 151 -5.81 -2.81 -16.20
C ARG A 151 -6.24 -2.08 -14.93
N CYS A 152 -7.16 -1.10 -15.07
CA CYS A 152 -7.82 -0.45 -13.96
C CYS A 152 -9.16 -1.16 -13.65
N SER A 153 -9.45 -1.41 -12.38
CA SER A 153 -10.74 -1.94 -11.92
C SER A 153 -11.20 -1.24 -10.64
N THR A 154 -12.50 -1.28 -10.35
CA THR A 154 -13.07 -0.75 -9.10
C THR A 154 -13.40 -1.90 -8.17
N VAL A 155 -12.98 -1.81 -6.91
CA VAL A 155 -13.45 -2.70 -5.82
C VAL A 155 -13.92 -1.82 -4.68
N TYR A 156 -15.22 -1.87 -4.37
CA TYR A 156 -15.81 -1.12 -3.28
C TYR A 156 -15.43 -1.73 -1.93
N ASN A 157 -15.32 -0.88 -0.91
CA ASN A 157 -15.16 -1.36 0.46
C ASN A 157 -16.44 -2.09 0.89
N GLY A 158 -16.27 -3.26 1.52
CA GLY A 158 -17.37 -3.97 2.15
C GLY A 158 -17.71 -3.39 3.53
N VAL A 159 -18.87 -3.78 4.03
CA VAL A 159 -19.32 -3.53 5.41
C VAL A 159 -19.85 -4.84 5.96
N ASP A 160 -19.59 -5.11 7.24
CA ASP A 160 -20.19 -6.23 7.94
C ASP A 160 -21.65 -5.89 8.29
N LEU A 161 -22.59 -6.53 7.60
CA LEU A 161 -24.01 -6.25 7.81
C LEU A 161 -24.48 -6.66 9.21
N ASP A 162 -23.86 -7.68 9.83
CA ASP A 162 -24.23 -8.15 11.17
C ASP A 162 -23.87 -7.12 12.24
N GLN A 163 -22.74 -6.43 12.07
CA GLN A 163 -22.33 -5.31 12.94
C GLN A 163 -23.29 -4.12 12.85
N PHE A 164 -23.89 -3.89 11.68
CA PHE A 164 -24.72 -2.71 11.38
C PHE A 164 -26.21 -3.06 11.19
N LYS A 165 -26.68 -4.17 11.76
CA LYS A 165 -28.12 -4.44 11.86
C LYS A 165 -28.78 -3.35 12.69
N SER A 166 -29.84 -2.76 12.15
CA SER A 166 -30.72 -1.86 12.90
C SER A 166 -31.49 -2.66 13.96
N GLY A 167 -30.88 -2.85 15.13
CA GLY A 167 -31.51 -3.30 16.36
C GLY A 167 -31.53 -2.15 17.37
N LEU A 168 -32.68 -1.93 17.99
CA LEU A 168 -32.93 -0.88 18.99
C LEU A 168 -31.82 -0.79 20.06
N GLY A 169 -31.34 0.43 20.32
CA GLY A 169 -30.54 0.75 21.51
C GLY A 169 -29.04 0.84 21.28
N CYS A 170 -28.57 2.00 20.84
CA CYS A 170 -27.17 2.37 20.91
C CYS A 170 -26.78 2.59 22.39
N ALA A 171 -26.36 1.53 23.08
CA ALA A 171 -25.41 1.70 24.16
C ALA A 171 -24.05 1.95 23.48
N ARG A 172 -23.58 3.20 23.52
CA ARG A 172 -22.21 3.53 23.10
C ARG A 172 -21.27 2.60 23.88
N ARG A 173 -20.30 1.99 23.21
CA ARG A 173 -19.16 1.41 23.92
C ARG A 173 -18.40 2.58 24.52
N ASP A 174 -18.38 2.65 25.84
CA ASP A 174 -17.46 3.51 26.57
C ASP A 174 -16.08 2.85 26.46
N ASP A 175 -15.29 3.31 25.50
CA ASP A 175 -13.86 2.99 25.35
C ASP A 175 -13.01 4.03 26.11
#